data_AF-A0A961NKR5-F1
#
_entry.id   AF-A0A961NKR5-F1
#
_cell.length_a   1.000
_cell.length_b   1.000
_cell.length_c   1.000
_cell.angle_alpha   90.00
_cell.angle_beta   90.00
_cell.angle_gamma   90.00
#
_symmetry.space_group_name_H-M   'P 1'
#
loop_
_entity.id
_entity.type
_entity.pdbx_description
1 polymer ?
#
loop_
_entity_poly.entity_id
_entity_poly.type
_entity_poly.pdbx_seq_one_letter_code
_entity_poly.pdbx_strand_id
1 'polypeptide(L)'
;KKKTGILSHYAYVKKSNYLLPDMILPLIRDAIEGRSFIDPDIEQRVQEVRLNDRQRAADTAPLDLLEANERRVAVMLARGLSNQQIAERLGFRDKRSVARINGQIYATWGLNDNAEDEKVARTRAAMIVREGRLIAWDDDGSASVRTADGDWIEWK
;
A
#
# COMPACT_ATOMS: atom_id res chain seq x y z
N LYS A 1 -5.25 -10.75 -20.28
CA LYS A 1 -4.21 -11.37 -19.43
C LYS A 1 -2.88 -10.65 -19.69
N LYS A 2 -2.48 -9.70 -18.85
CA LYS A 2 -1.20 -8.98 -18.98
C LYS A 2 -0.06 -9.92 -18.54
N LYS A 3 0.79 -10.33 -19.49
CA LYS A 3 2.08 -10.95 -19.18
C LYS A 3 3.06 -9.84 -18.84
N THR A 4 3.30 -9.59 -17.56
CA THR A 4 4.43 -8.78 -17.10
C THR A 4 5.69 -9.63 -17.23
N GLY A 5 6.51 -9.29 -18.22
CA GLY A 5 7.81 -9.91 -18.45
C GLY A 5 8.82 -9.44 -17.40
N ILE A 6 9.31 -10.39 -16.60
CA ILE A 6 10.64 -10.55 -16.01
C ILE A 6 10.59 -12.01 -15.49
N LEU A 7 11.40 -12.90 -16.07
CA LEU A 7 11.61 -14.32 -15.69
C LEU A 7 10.39 -15.04 -15.08
N SER A 8 9.67 -15.83 -15.89
CA SER A 8 8.49 -16.59 -15.43
C SER A 8 8.79 -17.61 -14.31
N HIS A 9 10.06 -17.99 -14.11
CA HIS A 9 10.49 -18.95 -13.09
C HIS A 9 11.86 -18.53 -12.53
N TYR A 10 12.03 -18.65 -11.23
CA TYR A 10 13.21 -18.14 -10.52
C TYR A 10 13.51 -18.92 -9.24
N ALA A 11 14.75 -18.86 -8.78
CA ALA A 11 15.15 -19.32 -7.46
C ALA A 11 15.75 -18.15 -6.68
N TYR A 12 15.10 -17.73 -5.59
CA TYR A 12 15.62 -16.71 -4.67
C TYR A 12 16.26 -17.40 -3.47
N VAL A 13 17.58 -17.30 -3.35
CA VAL A 13 18.34 -17.98 -2.30
C VAL A 13 19.33 -17.06 -1.59
N LYS A 14 19.58 -17.34 -0.31
CA LYS A 14 20.59 -16.63 0.45
C LYS A 14 21.96 -17.23 0.14
N LYS A 15 22.92 -16.40 -0.29
CA LYS A 15 24.28 -16.84 -0.66
C LYS A 15 24.95 -17.71 0.42
N SER A 16 24.73 -17.42 1.69
CA SER A 16 25.30 -18.19 2.81
C SER A 16 24.78 -19.62 2.91
N ASN A 17 23.59 -19.90 2.36
CA ASN A 17 22.91 -21.18 2.49
C ASN A 17 23.25 -22.13 1.32
N TYR A 18 23.81 -21.60 0.23
CA TYR A 18 24.13 -22.33 -1.00
C TYR A 18 25.55 -21.98 -1.47
N LEU A 19 26.55 -22.50 -0.77
CA LEU A 19 27.97 -22.19 -0.99
C LEU A 19 28.66 -23.09 -2.03
N LEU A 20 28.08 -24.27 -2.28
CA LEU A 20 28.64 -25.26 -3.22
C LEU A 20 27.83 -25.27 -4.52
N PRO A 21 28.49 -25.39 -5.69
CA PRO A 21 27.82 -25.46 -6.99
C PRO A 21 26.75 -26.57 -7.08
N ASP A 22 27.02 -27.73 -6.46
CA ASP A 22 26.12 -28.89 -6.46
C ASP A 22 24.78 -28.61 -5.79
N MET A 23 24.71 -27.60 -4.90
CA MET A 23 23.46 -27.18 -4.25
C MET A 23 22.61 -26.24 -5.11
N ILE A 24 23.23 -25.56 -6.08
CA ILE A 24 22.55 -24.64 -7.00
C ILE A 24 21.99 -25.40 -8.21
N LEU A 25 22.65 -26.51 -8.59
CA LEU A 25 22.28 -27.30 -9.75
C LEU A 25 20.82 -27.79 -9.75
N PRO A 26 20.24 -28.29 -8.63
CA PRO A 26 18.83 -28.65 -8.56
C PRO A 26 17.89 -27.45 -8.78
N LEU A 27 18.24 -26.28 -8.23
CA LEU A 27 17.43 -25.06 -8.36
C LEU A 27 17.34 -24.56 -9.80
N ILE A 28 18.44 -24.68 -10.55
CA ILE A 28 18.47 -24.33 -11.98
C ILE A 28 17.58 -25.30 -12.77
N ARG A 29 17.63 -26.60 -12.47
CA ARG A 29 16.77 -27.60 -13.12
C ARG A 29 15.30 -27.33 -12.84
N ASP A 30 14.95 -27.03 -11.59
CA ASP A 30 13.60 -26.66 -11.18
C ASP A 30 13.08 -25.43 -11.95
N ALA A 31 13.92 -24.40 -12.10
CA ALA A 31 13.57 -23.20 -12.85
C ALA A 31 13.33 -23.48 -14.34
N ILE A 32 14.12 -24.38 -14.95
CA ILE A 32 13.94 -24.83 -16.34
C ILE A 32 12.62 -25.61 -16.49
N GLU A 33 12.24 -26.40 -15.49
CA GLU A 33 11.00 -27.17 -15.45
C GLU A 33 9.76 -26.32 -15.09
N GLY A 34 9.93 -25.00 -14.95
CA GLY A 34 8.83 -24.09 -14.69
C GLY A 34 8.45 -23.96 -13.21
N ARG A 35 9.32 -24.39 -12.29
CA ARG A 35 9.10 -24.22 -10.85
C ARG A 35 9.85 -23.01 -10.34
N SER A 36 9.24 -22.28 -9.42
CA SER A 36 9.92 -21.21 -8.68
C SER A 36 10.23 -21.68 -7.27
N PHE A 37 11.39 -21.28 -6.74
CA PHE A 37 11.86 -21.64 -5.42
C PHE A 37 12.24 -20.39 -4.63
N ILE A 38 11.85 -20.34 -3.37
CA ILE A 38 12.30 -19.32 -2.42
C ILE A 38 12.88 -20.06 -1.22
N ASP A 39 14.09 -19.66 -0.82
CA ASP A 39 14.76 -20.20 0.36
C ASP A 39 13.88 -19.99 1.62
N PRO A 40 13.68 -21.03 2.45
CA PRO A 40 12.84 -20.94 3.65
C PRO A 40 13.21 -19.82 4.62
N ASP A 41 14.48 -19.47 4.77
CA ASP A 41 14.92 -18.36 5.63
C ASP A 41 14.49 -17.01 5.04
N ILE A 42 14.55 -16.89 3.71
CA ILE A 42 14.08 -15.70 2.99
C ILE A 42 12.56 -15.63 3.03
N GLU A 43 11.88 -16.76 2.86
CA GLU A 43 10.42 -16.85 2.98
C GLU A 43 9.99 -16.46 4.39
N GLN A 44 10.60 -17.02 5.43
CA GLN A 44 10.33 -16.67 6.83
C GLN A 44 10.59 -15.20 7.10
N ARG A 45 11.71 -14.64 6.63
CA ARG A 45 12.02 -13.21 6.78
C ARG A 45 10.99 -12.33 6.06
N VAL A 46 10.54 -12.71 4.87
CA VAL A 46 9.49 -12.00 4.13
C VAL A 46 8.15 -12.13 4.86
N GLN A 47 7.82 -13.29 5.43
CA GLN A 47 6.62 -13.46 6.24
C GLN A 47 6.70 -12.63 7.53
N GLU A 48 7.84 -12.59 8.22
CA GLU A 48 8.08 -11.75 9.39
C GLU A 48 7.96 -10.26 9.05
N VAL A 49 8.55 -9.79 7.95
CA VAL A 49 8.39 -8.40 7.49
C VAL A 49 6.93 -8.13 7.15
N ARG A 50 6.24 -9.03 6.45
CA ARG A 50 4.80 -8.90 6.17
C ARG A 50 3.97 -8.90 7.45
N LEU A 51 4.31 -9.70 8.46
CA LEU A 51 3.63 -9.74 9.76
C LEU A 51 3.90 -8.48 10.59
N ASN A 52 5.11 -7.97 10.57
CA ASN A 52 5.48 -6.72 11.23
C ASN A 52 4.85 -5.50 10.53
N ASP A 53 4.77 -5.50 9.20
CA ASP A 53 4.01 -4.52 8.43
C ASP A 53 2.50 -4.67 8.69
N ARG A 54 2.01 -5.90 8.90
CA ARG A 54 0.61 -6.17 9.27
C ARG A 54 0.27 -5.64 10.67
N GLN A 55 1.17 -5.76 11.64
CA GLN A 55 0.99 -5.22 13.00
C GLN A 55 1.12 -3.69 13.01
N ARG A 56 2.11 -3.15 12.28
CA ARG A 56 2.27 -1.69 12.14
C ARG A 56 1.08 -1.07 11.42
N ALA A 57 0.52 -1.67 10.38
CA ALA A 57 -0.64 -1.12 9.67
C ALA A 57 -1.93 -1.07 10.52
N ALA A 58 -2.06 -1.90 11.56
CA ALA A 58 -3.23 -1.87 12.46
C ALA A 58 -3.17 -0.71 13.47
N ASP A 59 -1.96 -0.32 13.90
CA ASP A 59 -1.73 0.73 14.91
C ASP A 59 -1.17 2.05 14.34
N THR A 60 -0.81 2.10 13.06
CA THR A 60 -0.26 3.33 12.44
C THR A 60 -1.40 4.29 12.11
N ALA A 61 -1.40 5.45 12.75
CA ALA A 61 -2.32 6.53 12.41
C ALA A 61 -2.18 6.87 10.90
N PRO A 62 -3.27 7.00 10.13
CA PRO A 62 -3.20 7.19 8.67
C PRO A 62 -2.30 8.35 8.22
N LEU A 63 -2.17 9.37 9.06
CA LEU A 63 -1.32 10.54 8.82
C LEU A 63 0.18 10.26 8.96
N ASP A 64 0.59 9.20 9.64
CA ASP A 64 1.99 8.78 9.79
C ASP A 64 2.54 8.07 8.56
N LEU A 65 1.64 7.62 7.66
CA LEU A 65 2.01 7.10 6.35
C LEU A 65 2.29 8.20 5.31
N LEU A 66 1.96 9.46 5.64
CA LEU A 66 2.04 10.59 4.72
C LEU A 66 3.27 11.45 5.00
N GLU A 67 3.83 12.02 3.93
CA GLU A 67 4.83 13.08 4.02
C GLU A 67 4.24 14.35 4.68
N ALA A 68 5.11 15.26 5.15
CA ALA A 68 4.69 16.46 5.88
C ALA A 68 3.74 17.37 5.08
N ASN A 69 3.93 17.48 3.76
CA ASN A 69 3.05 18.23 2.85
C ASN A 69 1.70 17.52 2.63
N GLU A 70 1.71 16.21 2.42
CA GLU A 70 0.54 15.35 2.26
C GLU A 70 -0.32 15.36 3.51
N ARG A 71 0.28 15.23 4.70
CA ARG A 71 -0.42 15.34 5.99
C ARG A 71 -1.16 16.66 6.12
N ARG A 72 -0.53 17.79 5.77
CA ARG A 72 -1.16 19.11 5.81
C ARG A 72 -2.34 19.21 4.83
N VAL A 73 -2.19 18.68 3.62
CA VAL A 73 -3.27 18.63 2.63
C VAL A 73 -4.42 17.74 3.09
N ALA A 74 -4.14 16.53 3.58
CA ALA A 74 -5.13 15.58 4.07
C ALA A 74 -5.99 16.16 5.19
N VAL A 75 -5.38 16.83 6.17
CA VAL A 75 -6.10 17.51 7.26
C VAL A 75 -7.01 18.63 6.76
N MET A 76 -6.57 19.42 5.77
CA MET A 76 -7.38 20.49 5.20
C MET A 76 -8.52 19.95 4.32
N LEU A 77 -8.24 18.89 3.55
CA LEU A 77 -9.23 18.20 2.73
C LEU A 77 -10.34 17.61 3.61
N ALA A 78 -10.00 16.98 4.74
CA ALA A 78 -10.97 16.42 5.68
C ALA A 78 -11.86 17.48 6.33
N ARG A 79 -11.41 18.73 6.40
CA ARG A 79 -12.21 19.90 6.82
C ARG A 79 -13.11 20.45 5.72
N GLY A 80 -13.13 19.84 4.54
CA GLY A 80 -13.97 20.24 3.41
C GLY A 80 -13.40 21.36 2.56
N LEU A 81 -12.12 21.75 2.72
CA LEU A 81 -11.52 22.78 1.87
C LEU A 81 -11.37 22.27 0.43
N SER A 82 -11.58 23.16 -0.54
CA SER A 82 -11.35 22.86 -1.96
C SER A 82 -9.86 22.87 -2.31
N ASN A 83 -9.48 22.24 -3.42
CA ASN A 83 -8.07 22.23 -3.88
C ASN A 83 -7.52 23.65 -4.09
N GLN A 84 -8.38 24.60 -4.49
CA GLN A 84 -8.03 26.01 -4.64
C GLN A 84 -7.74 26.66 -3.28
N GLN A 85 -8.63 26.48 -2.29
CA GLN A 85 -8.45 27.04 -0.95
C GLN A 85 -7.25 26.44 -0.21
N ILE A 86 -6.95 25.17 -0.46
CA ILE A 86 -5.75 24.50 0.08
C ILE A 86 -4.49 25.09 -0.57
N ALA A 87 -4.52 25.29 -1.90
CA ALA A 87 -3.39 25.88 -2.62
C ALA A 87 -3.05 27.28 -2.08
N GLU A 88 -4.06 28.13 -1.89
CA GLU A 88 -3.91 29.47 -1.32
C GLU A 88 -3.31 29.44 0.09
N ARG A 89 -3.79 28.54 0.97
CA ARG A 89 -3.25 28.41 2.34
C ARG A 89 -1.82 27.89 2.39
N LEU A 90 -1.43 27.07 1.42
CA LEU A 90 -0.10 26.46 1.35
C LEU A 90 0.89 27.27 0.51
N GLY A 91 0.45 28.36 -0.12
CA GLY A 91 1.28 29.18 -1.00
C GLY A 91 1.60 28.50 -2.34
N PHE A 92 0.79 27.53 -2.77
CA PHE A 92 0.92 26.94 -4.11
C PHE A 92 0.35 27.88 -5.17
N ARG A 93 0.99 27.91 -6.34
CA ARG A 93 0.58 28.78 -7.47
C ARG A 93 -0.71 28.30 -8.15
N ASP A 94 -1.06 27.03 -8.05
CA ASP A 94 -2.22 26.44 -8.73
C ASP A 94 -2.80 25.24 -7.94
N LYS A 95 -4.12 25.03 -8.06
CA LYS A 95 -4.87 23.90 -7.50
C LYS A 95 -4.41 22.54 -8.01
N ARG A 96 -3.76 22.49 -9.19
CA ARG A 96 -3.21 21.24 -9.76
C ARG A 96 -2.14 20.61 -8.88
N SER A 97 -1.35 21.43 -8.16
CA SER A 97 -0.38 20.92 -7.19
C SER A 97 -1.05 20.13 -6.06
N VAL A 98 -2.18 20.65 -5.56
CA VAL A 98 -2.99 19.95 -4.52
C VAL A 98 -3.65 18.71 -5.09
N ALA A 99 -4.16 18.75 -6.33
CA ALA A 99 -4.74 17.58 -6.98
C ALA A 99 -3.71 16.43 -7.10
N ARG A 100 -2.46 16.73 -7.45
CA ARG A 100 -1.38 15.74 -7.50
C ARG A 100 -1.08 15.16 -6.11
N ILE A 101 -1.03 16.01 -5.09
CA ILE A 101 -0.82 15.57 -3.70
C ILE A 101 -1.98 14.68 -3.24
N ASN A 102 -3.23 15.01 -3.57
CA ASN A 102 -4.38 14.15 -3.28
C ASN A 102 -4.23 12.78 -3.94
N GLY A 103 -3.82 12.72 -5.21
CA GLY A 103 -3.57 11.46 -5.91
C GLY A 103 -2.52 10.59 -5.20
N GLN A 104 -1.48 11.21 -4.64
CA GLN A 104 -0.45 10.51 -3.86
C GLN A 104 -1.01 10.01 -2.52
N ILE A 105 -1.79 10.82 -1.81
CA ILE A 105 -2.49 10.41 -0.58
C ILE A 105 -3.40 9.21 -0.87
N TYR A 106 -4.16 9.26 -1.96
CA TYR A 106 -5.08 8.18 -2.34
C TYR A 106 -4.32 6.90 -2.68
N ALA A 107 -3.19 7.00 -3.38
CA ALA A 107 -2.34 5.85 -3.64
C ALA A 107 -1.77 5.25 -2.35
N THR A 108 -1.26 6.09 -1.44
CA THR A 108 -0.73 5.64 -0.14
C THR A 108 -1.78 4.94 0.72
N TRP A 109 -3.04 5.36 0.63
CA TRP A 109 -4.15 4.78 1.38
C TRP A 109 -4.96 3.71 0.61
N GLY A 110 -4.50 3.28 -0.58
CA GLY A 110 -5.18 2.24 -1.37
C GLY A 110 -6.55 2.65 -1.93
N LEU A 111 -6.83 3.95 -2.04
CA LEU A 111 -8.11 4.48 -2.53
C LEU A 111 -8.19 4.54 -4.07
N ASN A 112 -7.11 4.20 -4.78
CA ASN A 112 -7.03 4.18 -6.24
C ASN A 112 -7.17 2.76 -6.83
N ASP A 113 -7.28 1.72 -6.00
CA ASP A 113 -7.23 0.33 -6.44
C ASP A 113 -8.51 -0.10 -7.17
N ASN A 114 -9.61 0.59 -6.90
CA ASN A 114 -10.89 0.51 -7.60
C ASN A 114 -11.06 1.72 -8.54
N ALA A 115 -11.70 1.52 -9.69
CA ALA A 115 -11.92 2.54 -10.73
C ALA A 115 -12.97 3.58 -10.30
N GLU A 116 -12.75 4.23 -9.17
CA GLU A 116 -13.69 5.16 -8.55
C GLU A 116 -13.42 6.63 -8.92
N ASP A 117 -14.49 7.41 -8.92
CA ASP A 117 -14.46 8.85 -9.16
C ASP A 117 -13.62 9.56 -8.07
N GLU A 118 -12.83 10.56 -8.47
CA GLU A 118 -12.05 11.44 -7.58
C GLU A 118 -12.88 11.96 -6.40
N LYS A 119 -14.18 12.21 -6.62
CA LYS A 119 -15.10 12.65 -5.57
C LYS A 119 -15.30 11.61 -4.46
N VAL A 120 -15.33 10.32 -4.81
CA VAL A 120 -15.50 9.25 -3.82
C VAL A 120 -14.20 9.05 -3.06
N ALA A 121 -13.06 8.98 -3.76
CA ALA A 121 -11.75 8.91 -3.13
C ALA A 121 -11.51 10.07 -2.14
N ARG A 122 -11.92 11.30 -2.50
CA ARG A 122 -11.89 12.46 -1.60
C ARG A 122 -12.71 12.25 -0.34
N THR A 123 -13.91 11.71 -0.48
CA THR A 123 -14.83 11.47 0.65
C THR A 123 -14.28 10.39 1.58
N ARG A 124 -13.76 9.29 1.01
CA ARG A 124 -13.10 8.21 1.76
C ARG A 124 -11.84 8.69 2.49
N ALA A 125 -11.02 9.51 1.83
CA ALA A 125 -9.86 10.15 2.46
C ALA A 125 -10.26 11.03 3.66
N ALA A 126 -11.35 11.79 3.56
CA ALA A 126 -11.86 12.58 4.67
C ALA A 126 -12.33 11.68 5.84
N MET A 127 -12.96 10.54 5.56
CA MET A 127 -13.38 9.57 6.57
C MET A 127 -12.17 8.97 7.30
N ILE A 128 -11.13 8.52 6.58
CA ILE A 128 -9.89 7.99 7.17
C ILE A 128 -9.27 8.98 8.15
N VAL A 129 -9.17 10.27 7.77
CA VAL A 129 -8.61 11.31 8.65
C VAL A 129 -9.48 11.52 9.89
N ARG A 130 -10.80 11.53 9.75
CA ARG A 130 -11.72 11.76 10.87
C ARG A 130 -11.73 10.60 11.86
N GLU A 131 -11.71 9.38 11.35
CA GLU A 131 -11.71 8.16 12.16
C GLU A 131 -10.34 7.86 12.77
N GLY A 132 -9.27 8.42 12.21
CA GLY A 132 -7.91 8.19 12.69
C GLY A 132 -7.40 6.77 12.45
N ARG A 133 -8.04 6.02 11.55
CA ARG A 133 -7.71 4.63 11.17
C ARG A 133 -7.91 4.42 9.68
N LEU A 134 -7.16 3.47 9.11
CA LEU A 134 -7.35 3.08 7.72
C LEU A 134 -8.66 2.31 7.57
N ILE A 135 -9.40 2.67 6.53
CA ILE A 135 -10.63 2.01 6.13
C ILE A 135 -10.38 1.54 4.69
N ALA A 136 -10.71 0.29 4.40
CA ALA A 136 -10.72 -0.25 3.05
C ALA A 136 -12.17 -0.33 2.57
N TRP A 137 -12.37 -0.17 1.27
CA TRP A 137 -13.66 -0.35 0.63
C TRP A 137 -13.51 -1.41 -0.46
N ASP A 138 -14.41 -2.39 -0.47
CA ASP A 138 -14.51 -3.34 -1.57
C ASP A 138 -15.19 -2.73 -2.80
N ASP A 139 -15.30 -3.53 -3.88
CA ASP A 139 -15.92 -3.11 -5.14
C ASP A 139 -17.42 -2.82 -5.00
N ASP A 140 -18.07 -3.36 -3.97
CA ASP A 140 -19.48 -3.14 -3.65
C ASP A 140 -19.67 -1.89 -2.75
N GLY A 141 -18.58 -1.24 -2.34
CA GLY A 141 -18.56 -0.05 -1.49
C GLY A 141 -18.70 -0.35 0.01
N SER A 142 -18.63 -1.61 0.42
CA SER A 142 -18.66 -2.02 1.83
C SER A 142 -17.36 -1.61 2.50
N ALA A 143 -17.49 -0.84 3.57
CA ALA A 143 -16.35 -0.34 4.31
C ALA A 143 -15.91 -1.36 5.36
N SER A 144 -14.60 -1.57 5.46
CA SER A 144 -14.00 -2.47 6.42
C SER A 144 -12.85 -1.78 7.12
N VAL A 145 -12.72 -1.98 8.43
CA VAL A 145 -11.58 -1.54 9.21
C VAL A 145 -10.81 -2.75 9.69
N ARG A 146 -9.50 -2.59 9.78
CA ARG A 146 -8.63 -3.66 10.27
C ARG A 146 -8.54 -3.60 11.78
N THR A 147 -8.72 -4.73 12.46
CA THR A 147 -8.55 -4.85 13.91
C THR A 147 -7.07 -5.07 14.27
N ALA A 148 -6.75 -4.94 15.56
CA ALA A 148 -5.41 -5.22 16.08
C ALA A 148 -4.96 -6.68 15.84
N ASP A 149 -5.93 -7.61 15.72
CA ASP A 149 -5.70 -9.02 15.43
C ASP A 149 -5.44 -9.29 13.93
N GLY A 150 -5.54 -8.25 13.10
CA GLY A 150 -5.28 -8.31 11.67
C GLY A 150 -6.49 -8.69 10.81
N ASP A 151 -7.64 -8.95 11.43
CA ASP A 151 -8.91 -9.24 10.77
C ASP A 151 -9.55 -7.96 10.20
N TRP A 152 -10.29 -8.11 9.10
CA TRP A 152 -11.12 -7.05 8.56
C TRP A 152 -12.55 -7.21 9.08
N ILE A 153 -13.02 -6.22 9.81
CA ILE A 153 -14.41 -6.15 10.28
C ILE A 153 -15.14 -5.03 9.55
N GLU A 154 -16.43 -5.24 9.30
CA GLU A 154 -17.30 -4.24 8.69
C GLU A 154 -17.31 -2.95 9.54
N TRP A 155 -17.06 -1.82 8.87
CA TRP A 155 -17.08 -0.50 9.47
C TRP A 155 -18.52 0.02 9.50
N LYS A 156 -19.10 0.11 10.70
CA LYS A 156 -20.43 0.69 10.96
C LYS A 156 -20.35 2.16 11.37
#